data_AF-A0A259DAQ2-F1
#
_entry.id   AF-A0A259DAQ2-F1
#
_cell.length_a   1.000
_cell.length_b   1.000
_cell.length_c   1.000
_cell.angle_alpha   90.00
_cell.angle_beta   90.00
_cell.angle_gamma   90.00
#
_symmetry.space_group_name_H-M   'P 1'
#
loop_
_entity.id
_entity.type
_entity.pdbx_description
1 polymer ?
#
loop_
_entity_poly.entity_id
_entity_poly.type
_entity_poly.pdbx_seq_one_letter_code
_entity_poly.pdbx_strand_id
1 'polypeptide(L)'
;MTLLDTLRYARTALTAHPLRTLLSMSGIGIGITAVILLTSIGDGIHRFVLAEFTQFGTNILTVTPGKTRTHGTAVGSISSARLLTVDDALALKASRYAQYTNAG
;
A
#
# COMPACT_ATOMS: atom_id res chain seq x y z
N MET A 1 41.49 25.14 27.60
CA MET A 1 40.76 25.58 26.39
C MET A 1 39.32 25.16 26.56
N THR A 2 38.39 26.10 26.71
CA THR A 2 36.99 25.77 27.03
C THR A 2 36.21 25.49 25.74
N LEU A 3 35.19 24.61 25.79
CA LEU A 3 34.30 24.33 24.66
C LEU A 3 33.58 25.58 24.13
N LEU A 4 33.39 26.59 25.00
CA LEU A 4 32.79 27.86 24.61
C LEU A 4 33.73 28.72 23.76
N ASP A 5 35.04 28.67 24.02
CA ASP A 5 36.02 29.39 23.19
C ASP A 5 36.19 28.75 21.82
N THR A 6 36.17 27.41 21.73
CA THR A 6 36.27 26.73 20.43
C THR A 6 35.04 27.00 19.55
N LEU A 7 33.83 27.01 20.13
CA LEU A 7 32.60 27.39 19.42
C LEU A 7 32.65 28.84 18.93
N ARG A 8 33.13 29.78 19.76
CA ARG A 8 33.26 31.19 19.40
C ARG A 8 34.26 31.37 18.26
N TYR A 9 35.42 30.74 18.35
CA TYR A 9 36.46 30.77 17.34
C TYR A 9 35.98 30.19 16.00
N ALA A 10 35.32 29.03 16.03
CA ALA A 10 34.74 28.41 14.84
C ALA A 10 33.72 29.34 14.17
N ARG A 11 32.82 29.95 14.94
CA ARG A 11 31.80 30.87 14.41
C ARG A 11 32.44 32.06 13.69
N THR A 12 33.47 32.67 14.28
CA THR A 12 34.21 33.78 13.67
C THR A 12 34.92 33.33 12.37
N ALA A 13 35.53 32.14 12.37
CA ALA A 13 36.19 31.58 11.20
C ALA A 13 35.22 31.28 10.03
N LEU A 14 34.01 30.78 10.33
CA LEU A 14 32.96 30.56 9.33
C LEU A 14 32.47 31.87 8.71
N THR A 15 32.34 32.94 9.51
CA THR A 15 31.90 34.26 9.03
C THR A 15 32.97 35.02 8.25
N ALA A 16 34.25 34.66 8.40
CA ALA A 16 35.35 35.30 7.68
C ALA A 16 35.35 35.01 6.17
N HIS A 17 34.76 33.89 5.73
CA HIS A 17 34.68 33.49 4.32
C HIS A 17 33.24 33.10 3.95
N PRO A 18 32.32 34.07 3.83
CA PRO A 18 30.89 33.81 3.70
C PRO A 18 30.55 33.03 2.42
N LEU A 19 31.20 33.31 1.29
CA LEU A 19 30.94 32.60 0.02
C LEU A 19 31.27 31.11 0.11
N ARG A 20 32.43 30.75 0.68
CA ARG A 20 32.83 29.34 0.83
C ARG A 20 31.90 28.61 1.78
N THR A 21 31.60 29.22 2.92
CA THR A 21 30.71 28.63 3.93
C THR A 21 29.29 28.43 3.38
N LEU A 22 28.74 29.43 2.68
CA LEU A 22 27.42 29.33 2.07
C LEU A 22 27.36 28.24 1.00
N LEU A 23 28.34 28.18 0.09
CA LEU A 23 28.34 27.22 -1.01
C LEU A 23 28.48 25.77 -0.51
N SER A 24 29.31 25.54 0.51
CA SER A 24 29.44 24.23 1.15
C SER A 24 28.17 23.84 1.91
N MET A 25 27.57 24.76 2.67
CA MET A 25 26.33 24.50 3.41
C MET A 25 25.14 24.24 2.48
N SER A 26 24.99 25.01 1.40
CA SER A 26 23.92 24.78 0.43
C SER A 26 24.10 23.45 -0.29
N GLY A 27 25.33 23.06 -0.64
CA GLY A 27 25.61 21.77 -1.27
C GLY A 27 25.17 20.59 -0.39
N ILE A 28 25.56 20.60 0.89
CA ILE A 28 25.16 19.57 1.84
C ILE A 28 23.64 19.60 2.08
N GLY A 29 23.05 20.80 2.24
CA GLY A 29 21.62 20.97 2.46
C GLY A 29 20.77 20.45 1.30
N ILE A 30 21.12 20.81 0.07
CA ILE A 30 20.43 20.34 -1.14
C ILE A 30 20.60 18.82 -1.29
N GLY A 31 21.80 18.30 -1.05
CA GLY A 31 22.07 16.86 -1.12
C GLY A 31 21.19 16.04 -0.16
N ILE A 32 21.16 16.43 1.11
CA ILE A 32 20.33 15.75 2.12
C ILE A 32 18.84 15.89 1.78
N THR A 33 18.41 17.08 1.35
CA THR A 33 17.01 17.34 0.99
C THR A 33 16.56 16.47 -0.17
N ALA A 34 17.37 16.32 -1.22
CA ALA A 34 17.06 15.49 -2.38
C ALA A 34 16.89 14.01 -1.99
N VAL A 35 17.77 13.48 -1.14
CA VAL A 35 17.69 12.10 -0.65
C VAL A 35 16.41 11.89 0.16
N ILE A 36 16.10 12.78 1.10
CA ILE A 36 14.88 12.68 1.92
C ILE A 36 13.62 12.75 1.05
N LEU A 37 13.56 13.66 0.08
CA LEU A 37 12.44 13.76 -0.86
C LEU A 37 12.24 12.45 -1.61
N LEU A 38 13.31 11.91 -2.22
CA LEU A 38 13.25 10.68 -3.00
C LEU A 38 12.78 9.50 -2.15
N THR A 39 13.32 9.35 -0.94
CA THR A 39 12.92 8.27 -0.02
C THR A 39 11.46 8.40 0.39
N SER A 40 11.01 9.62 0.72
CA SER A 40 9.63 9.86 1.15
C SER A 40 8.63 9.58 0.02
N ILE A 41 8.95 9.98 -1.21
CA ILE A 41 8.14 9.69 -2.39
C ILE A 41 8.13 8.19 -2.66
N GLY A 42 9.28 7.53 -2.61
CA GLY A 42 9.39 6.08 -2.84
C GLY A 42 8.54 5.26 -1.86
N ASP A 43 8.62 5.57 -0.57
CA ASP A 43 7.81 4.91 0.45
C ASP A 43 6.31 5.24 0.29
N GLY A 44 5.98 6.48 -0.04
CA GLY A 44 4.59 6.89 -0.34
C GLY A 44 3.98 6.13 -1.50
N ILE A 45 4.72 5.98 -2.61
CA ILE A 45 4.27 5.20 -3.78
C ILE A 45 4.13 3.73 -3.42
N HIS A 46 5.10 3.14 -2.71
CA HIS A 46 5.03 1.75 -2.30
C HIS A 46 3.79 1.47 -1.46
N ARG A 47 3.47 2.34 -0.50
CA ARG A 47 2.25 2.25 0.31
C ARG A 47 0.99 2.46 -0.50
N PHE A 48 0.98 3.41 -1.43
CA PHE A 48 -0.16 3.66 -2.31
C PHE A 48 -0.45 2.45 -3.21
N VAL A 49 0.58 1.88 -3.81
CA VAL A 49 0.48 0.68 -4.64
C VAL A 49 -0.03 -0.50 -3.81
N LEU A 50 0.53 -0.72 -2.61
CA LEU A 50 0.01 -1.74 -1.70
C LEU A 50 -1.46 -1.51 -1.33
N ALA A 51 -1.85 -0.26 -1.04
CA ALA A 51 -3.24 0.09 -0.72
C ALA A 51 -4.18 -0.24 -1.89
N GLU A 52 -3.82 0.18 -3.11
CA GLU A 52 -4.59 -0.10 -4.32
C GLU A 52 -4.68 -1.62 -4.59
N PHE A 53 -3.57 -2.36 -4.47
CA PHE A 53 -3.59 -3.82 -4.61
C PHE A 53 -4.36 -4.53 -3.49
N THR A 54 -4.36 -4.00 -2.26
CA THR A 54 -5.22 -4.53 -1.20
C THR A 54 -6.70 -4.26 -1.46
N GLN A 55 -7.05 -3.17 -2.17
CA GLN A 55 -8.41 -2.93 -2.64
C GLN A 55 -8.83 -3.90 -3.76
N PHE A 56 -7.88 -4.34 -4.59
CA PHE A 56 -8.07 -5.47 -5.49
C PHE A 56 -8.14 -6.83 -4.75
N GLY A 57 -8.06 -6.84 -3.41
CA GLY A 57 -8.34 -7.97 -2.56
C GLY A 57 -7.40 -9.15 -2.84
N THR A 58 -6.34 -9.26 -2.05
CA THR A 58 -5.35 -10.36 -2.12
C THR A 58 -5.98 -11.75 -1.88
N ASN A 59 -7.27 -11.82 -1.50
CA ASN A 59 -8.04 -13.05 -1.28
C ASN A 59 -9.49 -12.95 -1.81
N ILE A 60 -9.72 -12.49 -3.04
CA ILE A 60 -11.06 -12.54 -3.65
C ILE A 60 -11.35 -13.96 -4.15
N LEU A 61 -12.32 -14.64 -3.52
CA LEU A 61 -12.87 -15.92 -3.99
C LEU A 61 -14.23 -15.69 -4.65
N THR A 62 -14.26 -15.63 -5.98
CA THR A 62 -15.51 -15.50 -6.74
C THR A 62 -16.15 -16.87 -6.94
N VAL A 63 -17.29 -17.10 -6.29
CA VAL A 63 -18.09 -18.33 -6.45
C VAL A 63 -19.23 -18.05 -7.43
N THR A 64 -19.07 -18.51 -8.68
CA THR A 64 -20.12 -18.42 -9.70
C THR A 64 -20.90 -19.73 -9.75
N PRO A 65 -22.25 -19.72 -9.79
CA PRO A 65 -23.04 -20.94 -9.97
C PRO A 65 -22.69 -21.56 -11.33
N GLY A 66 -22.07 -22.73 -11.30
CA GLY A 66 -21.89 -23.54 -12.49
C GLY A 66 -23.26 -23.99 -13.01
N LYS A 67 -23.57 -23.70 -14.28
CA LYS A 67 -24.68 -24.38 -14.95
C LYS A 67 -24.33 -25.86 -14.99
N THR A 68 -25.05 -26.68 -14.23
CA THR A 68 -24.97 -28.13 -14.31
C THR A 68 -25.51 -28.59 -15.67
N ARG A 69 -24.67 -28.52 -16.70
CA ARG A 69 -24.84 -29.36 -17.88
C ARG A 69 -24.34 -30.75 -17.51
N THR A 70 -25.17 -31.49 -16.78
CA THR A 70 -24.96 -32.91 -16.55
C THR A 70 -24.89 -33.59 -17.92
N HIS A 71 -23.69 -34.02 -18.32
CA HIS A 71 -23.50 -34.97 -19.41
C HIS A 71 -24.12 -36.29 -18.95
N GLY A 72 -25.38 -36.50 -19.30
CA GLY A 72 -26.09 -37.71 -18.90
C GLY A 72 -27.59 -37.52 -19.05
N THR A 73 -28.11 -38.08 -20.14
CA THR A 73 -29.52 -38.41 -20.41
C THR A 73 -30.45 -38.39 -19.19
N ALA A 74 -31.34 -37.40 -19.14
CA ALA A 74 -32.63 -37.53 -18.46
C ALA A 74 -33.65 -36.61 -19.13
N VAL A 75 -34.57 -37.23 -19.86
CA VAL A 75 -35.79 -36.64 -20.38
C VAL A 75 -36.62 -36.12 -19.21
N GLY A 76 -36.91 -34.82 -19.18
CA GLY A 76 -37.98 -34.28 -18.34
C GLY A 76 -37.64 -33.93 -16.88
N SER A 77 -36.58 -33.17 -16.62
CA SER A 77 -36.44 -32.48 -15.33
C SER A 77 -36.13 -31.01 -15.53
N ILE A 78 -37.03 -30.21 -14.99
CA ILE A 78 -37.03 -28.76 -14.92
C ILE A 78 -35.63 -28.30 -14.48
N SER A 79 -35.08 -27.34 -15.22
CA SER A 79 -33.78 -26.70 -14.99
C SER A 79 -33.58 -26.31 -13.51
N SER A 80 -33.13 -27.24 -12.68
CA SER A 80 -32.68 -26.98 -11.31
C SER A 80 -31.23 -26.52 -11.37
N ALA A 81 -31.02 -25.37 -12.01
CA ALA A 81 -29.91 -24.54 -11.61
C ALA A 81 -30.18 -24.22 -10.14
N ARG A 82 -29.46 -24.86 -9.20
CA ARG A 82 -29.44 -24.40 -7.81
C ARG A 82 -28.86 -23.00 -7.87
N LEU A 83 -29.75 -22.01 -7.92
CA LEU A 83 -29.38 -20.61 -7.89
C LEU A 83 -28.64 -20.39 -6.57
N LEU A 84 -27.54 -19.64 -6.60
CA LEU A 84 -26.91 -19.19 -5.38
C LEU A 84 -27.98 -18.40 -4.60
N THR A 85 -28.34 -18.90 -3.43
CA THR A 85 -29.34 -18.25 -2.59
C THR A 85 -28.65 -17.31 -1.61
N VAL A 86 -29.36 -16.29 -1.15
CA VAL A 86 -28.85 -15.34 -0.14
C VAL A 86 -28.46 -16.08 1.16
N ASP A 87 -29.13 -17.19 1.45
CA ASP A 87 -28.82 -18.07 2.58
C ASP A 87 -27.43 -18.72 2.45
N ASP A 88 -26.99 -19.09 1.24
CA ASP A 88 -25.65 -19.61 0.99
C ASP A 88 -24.58 -18.53 1.26
N ALA A 89 -24.87 -17.26 0.94
CA ALA A 89 -23.98 -16.13 1.23
C ALA A 89 -23.89 -15.84 2.73
N LEU A 90 -25.00 -15.95 3.47
CA LEU A 90 -25.03 -15.80 4.93
C LEU A 90 -24.28 -16.94 5.63
N ALA A 91 -24.42 -18.18 5.15
CA ALA A 91 -23.69 -19.33 5.67
C ALA A 91 -22.17 -19.17 5.49
N LEU A 92 -21.72 -18.61 4.35
CA LEU A 92 -20.31 -18.30 4.12
C LEU A 92 -19.80 -17.18 5.03
N LYS A 93 -20.62 -16.16 5.33
CA LYS A 93 -20.27 -15.09 6.30
C LYS A 93 -20.03 -15.62 7.72
N ALA A 94 -20.73 -16.69 8.10
CA ALA A 94 -20.57 -17.32 9.41
C ALA A 94 -19.27 -18.15 9.52
N SER A 95 -18.58 -18.40 8.40
CA SER A 95 -17.31 -19.13 8.40
C SER A 95 -16.15 -18.23 8.84
N ARG A 96 -15.22 -18.78 9.63
CA ARG A 96 -14.09 -18.07 10.24
C ARG A 96 -13.12 -17.40 9.23
N TYR A 97 -13.22 -17.74 7.94
CA TYR A 97 -12.28 -17.32 6.89
C TYR A 97 -12.85 -16.27 5.93
N ALA A 98 -14.16 -15.97 5.99
CA ALA A 98 -14.80 -14.99 5.11
C ALA A 98 -14.97 -13.65 5.83
N GLN A 99 -14.16 -12.65 5.46
CA GLN A 99 -14.22 -11.32 6.08
C GLN A 99 -15.30 -10.40 5.45
N TYR A 100 -15.59 -10.57 4.16
CA TYR A 100 -16.65 -9.86 3.45
C TYR A 100 -17.33 -10.81 2.45
N THR A 101 -18.66 -10.90 2.52
CA THR A 101 -19.49 -11.56 1.50
C THR A 101 -20.38 -10.49 0.87
N ASN A 102 -20.31 -10.34 -0.44
CA ASN A 102 -21.21 -9.46 -1.18
C ASN A 102 -22.09 -10.35 -2.07
N ALA A 103 -23.37 -10.47 -1.70
CA ALA A 103 -24.38 -11.11 -2.51
C ALA A 103 -25.01 -10.03 -3.38
N GLY A 104 -24.49 -9.88 -4.60
CA GLY A 104 -25.15 -9.12 -5.66
C GLY A 104 -26.35 -9.87 -6.21
#